data_AF-A0A945WLM0-F1
#
_entry.id   AF-A0A945WLM0-F1
#
_cell.length_a   1.000
_cell.length_b   1.000
_cell.length_c   1.000
_cell.angle_alpha   90.00
_cell.angle_beta   90.00
_cell.angle_gamma   90.00
#
_symmetry.space_group_name_H-M   'P 1'
#
loop_
_entity.id
_entity.type
_entity.pdbx_description
1 polymer ?
#
loop_
_entity_poly.entity_id
_entity_poly.type
_entity_poly.pdbx_seq_one_letter_code
_entity_poly.pdbx_strand_id
1 'polypeptide(L)' 'MLAVFKKPPRIHGQIVPGRRPTGWAAIYFAAFVALPILGLTLGLDLIGWLVATKLFDASCYGVTCFFG' A
#
# COMPACT_ATOMS: atom_id res chain seq x y z
N MET A 1 -5.10 -0.37 -20.94
CA MET A 1 -5.73 -1.07 -19.80
C MET A 1 -5.27 -2.52 -19.85
N LEU A 2 -4.57 -2.97 -18.80
CA LEU A 2 -3.80 -4.21 -18.74
C LEU A 2 -4.63 -5.46 -19.09
N ALA A 3 -3.99 -6.43 -19.73
CA ALA A 3 -4.57 -7.68 -20.23
C ALA A 3 -5.30 -8.50 -19.14
N VAL A 4 -6.64 -8.44 -19.09
CA VAL A 4 -7.44 -9.13 -18.05
C VAL A 4 -7.85 -10.56 -18.40
N PHE A 5 -7.74 -11.03 -19.65
CA PHE A 5 -8.19 -12.38 -20.01
C PHE A 5 -7.06 -13.27 -20.52
N LYS A 6 -6.08 -13.55 -19.65
CA LYS A 6 -5.12 -14.64 -19.87
C LYS A 6 -5.87 -15.97 -19.69
N LYS A 7 -5.94 -16.82 -20.74
CA LYS A 7 -6.55 -18.16 -20.66
C LYS A 7 -6.03 -18.89 -19.40
N PRO A 8 -6.91 -19.57 -18.63
CA PRO A 8 -6.50 -20.26 -17.42
C PRO A 8 -5.36 -21.23 -17.76
N PRO A 9 -4.22 -21.19 -17.03
CA PRO A 9 -3.08 -22.04 -17.33
C PRO A 9 -3.50 -23.50 -17.22
N ARG A 10 -3.13 -24.29 -18.24
CA ARG A 10 -3.25 -25.74 -18.19
C ARG A 10 -1.96 -26.31 -17.64
N ILE A 11 -2.03 -27.00 -16.52
CA ILE A 11 -0.90 -27.68 -15.89
C ILE A 11 -1.23 -29.18 -15.92
N HIS A 12 -0.39 -29.98 -16.58
CA HIS A 12 -0.61 -31.43 -16.78
C HIS A 12 -2.00 -31.77 -17.34
N GLY A 13 -2.51 -30.97 -18.28
CA GLY A 13 -3.82 -31.18 -18.90
C GLY A 13 -5.03 -30.71 -18.09
N GLN A 14 -4.85 -30.34 -16.82
CA GLN A 14 -5.91 -29.81 -15.95
C GLN A 14 -6.04 -28.29 -16.09
N ILE A 15 -7.28 -27.80 -16.17
CA ILE A 15 -7.57 -26.35 -16.21
C ILE A 15 -7.51 -25.82 -14.78
N VAL A 16 -6.49 -25.03 -14.48
CA VAL A 16 -6.39 -24.37 -13.16
C VAL A 16 -7.25 -23.10 -13.20
N PRO A 17 -8.23 -22.94 -12.30
CA PRO A 17 -9.03 -21.72 -12.26
C PRO A 17 -8.13 -20.50 -12.01
N GLY A 18 -8.39 -19.42 -12.74
CA GLY A 18 -7.69 -18.16 -12.55
C GLY A 18 -7.91 -17.58 -11.14
N ARG A 19 -6.96 -16.76 -10.68
CA ARG A 19 -7.09 -16.03 -9.41
C ARG A 19 -8.36 -15.17 -9.47
N ARG A 20 -9.28 -15.37 -8.53
CA ARG A 20 -10.49 -14.56 -8.41
C ARG A 20 -10.26 -13.48 -7.35
N PRO A 21 -10.32 -12.18 -7.68
CA PRO A 21 -10.32 -11.14 -6.67
C PRO A 21 -11.61 -11.25 -5.87
N THR A 22 -11.51 -11.69 -4.62
CA THR A 22 -12.64 -11.78 -3.69
C THR A 22 -12.54 -10.64 -2.67
N GLY A 23 -13.65 -10.30 -2.02
CA GLY A 23 -13.62 -9.34 -0.90
C GLY A 23 -12.64 -9.75 0.20
N TRP A 24 -12.53 -11.06 0.47
CA TRP A 24 -11.54 -11.60 1.39
C TRP A 24 -10.09 -11.36 0.95
N ALA A 25 -9.80 -11.45 -0.35
CA ALA A 25 -8.49 -11.12 -0.88
C ALA A 25 -8.16 -9.63 -0.69
N ALA A 26 -9.15 -8.75 -0.83
CA ALA A 26 -8.98 -7.32 -0.57
C ALA A 26 -8.72 -7.03 0.91
N ILE A 27 -9.46 -7.67 1.82
CA ILE A 27 -9.24 -7.55 3.27
C ILE A 27 -7.84 -8.05 3.65
N TYR A 28 -7.43 -9.19 3.12
CA TYR A 28 -6.09 -9.75 3.36
C TYR A 28 -5.00 -8.78 2.87
N PHE A 29 -5.12 -8.27 1.65
CA PHE A 29 -4.18 -7.29 1.11
C PHE A 29 -4.14 -6.01 1.97
N ALA A 30 -5.31 -5.48 2.35
CA ALA A 30 -5.38 -4.29 3.17
C ALA A 30 -4.70 -4.50 4.54
N ALA A 31 -4.99 -5.61 5.20
CA ALA A 31 -4.49 -5.90 6.54
C ALA A 31 -2.98 -6.19 6.58
N PHE A 32 -2.47 -6.96 5.63
CA PHE A 32 -1.10 -7.49 5.68
C PHE A 32 -0.11 -6.77 4.76
N VAL A 33 -0.60 -5.97 3.81
CA VAL A 33 0.28 -5.22 2.88
C VAL A 33 0.06 -3.73 3.03
N ALA A 34 -1.17 -3.26 2.84
CA ALA A 34 -1.44 -1.82 2.82
C ALA A 34 -1.24 -1.17 4.19
N LEU A 35 -1.83 -1.72 5.25
CA LEU A 35 -1.73 -1.18 6.60
C LEU A 35 -0.30 -1.13 7.15
N PRO A 36 0.53 -2.18 7.02
CA PRO A 36 1.92 -2.11 7.48
C PRO A 36 2.74 -1.06 6.74
N ILE A 37 2.61 -0.99 5.41
CA ILE A 37 3.31 0.03 4.60
C ILE A 37 2.86 1.43 5.04
N LEU A 38 1.55 1.64 5.15
CA LEU A 38 0.99 2.92 5.54
C LEU A 38 1.40 3.34 6.97
N GLY A 39 1.42 2.38 7.91
CA GLY A 39 1.89 2.61 9.27
C GLY A 39 3.38 2.99 9.31
N LEU A 40 4.23 2.30 8.55
CA LEU A 40 5.65 2.63 8.45
C LEU A 40 5.88 4.00 7.81
N THR A 41 5.20 4.32 6.72
CA THR A 41 5.38 5.61 6.05
C THR A 41 4.86 6.76 6.89
N LEU A 42 3.74 6.61 7.60
CA LEU A 42 3.26 7.60 8.55
C LEU A 42 4.22 7.78 9.75
N GLY A 43 4.80 6.69 10.25
CA GLY A 43 5.81 6.76 11.31
C GLY A 43 7.05 7.54 10.85
N LEU A 44 7.54 7.26 9.64
CA LEU A 44 8.66 8.00 9.05
C LEU A 44 8.32 9.48 8.81
N ASP A 45 7.10 9.77 8.36
CA ASP A 45 6.63 11.14 8.15
C ASP A 45 6.60 11.93 9.47
N LEU A 46 6.11 11.31 10.56
CA LEU A 46 6.12 11.91 11.89
C LEU A 46 7.54 12.17 12.40
N ILE A 47 8.46 11.24 12.17
CA ILE A 47 9.89 11.43 12.51
C ILE A 47 10.47 12.60 11.71
N GLY A 48 10.19 12.65 10.41
CA GLY A 48 10.60 13.76 9.55
C GLY A 48 10.03 15.10 10.03
N TRP A 49 8.78 15.12 10.47
CA TRP A 49 8.15 16.32 11.04
C TRP A 49 8.82 16.78 12.34
N LEU A 50 9.12 15.85 13.25
CA LEU A 50 9.87 16.17 14.47
C LEU A 50 11.26 16.73 14.15
N VAL A 51 11.97 16.11 13.20
CA VAL A 51 13.29 16.60 12.78
C VAL A 51 13.19 17.98 12.15
N ALA A 52 12.27 18.20 11.22
CA ALA A 52 12.10 19.47 10.52
C ALA A 52 11.73 20.61 11.49
N THR A 53 10.80 20.36 12.42
CA THR A 53 10.33 21.38 13.37
C THR A 53 11.32 21.64 14.51
N LYS A 54 12.06 20.62 14.98
CA LYS A 54 12.96 20.77 16.14
C LYS A 54 14.41 21.06 15.79
N LEU A 55 14.91 20.60 14.64
CA LEU A 55 16.28 20.87 14.21
C LEU A 55 16.37 22.03 13.20
N PHE A 56 15.35 22.23 12.36
CA PHE A 56 15.40 23.17 11.25
C PHE A 56 14.43 24.36 11.38
N ASP A 57 13.69 24.46 12.50
CA ASP A 57 12.66 25.49 12.74
C ASP A 57 11.65 25.62 11.58
N ALA A 58 11.42 24.53 10.84
CA ALA A 58 10.49 24.52 9.73
C ALA A 58 9.05 24.54 10.24
N SER A 59 8.19 25.37 9.63
CA SER A 59 6.80 25.56 10.07
C SER A 59 5.89 24.35 9.82
N CYS A 60 6.19 23.55 8.80
CA CYS A 60 5.44 22.33 8.48
C CYS A 60 6.33 21.32 7.72
N TYR A 61 6.01 20.03 7.80
CA TYR A 61 6.67 18.97 7.03
C TYR A 61 5.71 17.78 6.85
N GLY A 62 5.75 17.13 5.69
CA GLY A 62 4.98 15.91 5.46
C GLY A 62 3.48 16.15 5.39
N VAL A 63 2.67 15.24 5.95
CA VAL A 63 1.20 15.37 5.97
C VAL A 63 0.71 16.60 6.73
N THR A 64 1.50 17.16 7.67
CA THR A 64 1.08 18.37 8.39
C THR A 64 1.11 19.62 7.51
N CYS A 65 1.89 19.64 6.42
CA CYS A 65 1.81 20.73 5.44
C CYS A 65 0.54 20.65 4.57
N PHE A 66 -0.14 19.50 4.54
CA PHE A 66 -1.32 19.33 3.68
C PHE A 66 -2.53 20.12 4.18
N PHE A 67 -2.56 20.47 5.47
CA PHE A 67 -3.69 21.16 6.10
C PHE A 67 -3.46 22.64 6.40
N GLY A 68 -2.23 23.16 6.23
CA GLY A 68 -1.91 24.58 6.42
C GLY A 68 -1.92 25.02 7.88
#